data_AF-A0A2M9WAF7-F1
#
_entry.id   AF-A0A2M9WAF7-F1
#
_cell.length_a   1.000
_cell.length_b   1.000
_cell.length_c   1.000
_cell.angle_alpha   90.00
_cell.angle_beta   90.00
_cell.angle_gamma   90.00
#
_symmetry.space_group_name_H-M   'P 1'
#
loop_
_entity.id
_entity.type
_entity.pdbx_description
1 polymer ?
#
loop_
_entity_poly.entity_id
_entity_poly.type
_entity_poly.pdbx_seq_one_letter_code
_entity_poly.pdbx_strand_id
1 'polypeptide(L)'
;MNVFRRAVGTLLLSTLLSACQQAPSHPTENITNLCQLQSEPGSASCKWADEMQHQLNRQFSDAGHYAGQQCMVRLEWQNSGRYAVTQTQGDETLCLRAWQLIGQSKGLPPPPDRTQPAWFGFAPHQASSPAHPGATDAG
;
A
#
# COMPACT_ATOMS: atom_id res chain seq x y z
N MET A 1 30.87 -63.65 34.23
CA MET A 1 31.29 -62.46 34.99
C MET A 1 30.55 -61.24 34.44
N ASN A 2 30.03 -60.40 35.34
CA ASN A 2 29.45 -59.05 35.15
C ASN A 2 28.05 -58.98 34.48
N VAL A 3 26.91 -58.81 35.16
CA VAL A 3 26.39 -57.90 36.21
C VAL A 3 25.49 -56.80 35.62
N PHE A 4 24.23 -56.84 36.06
CA PHE A 4 23.14 -55.86 35.93
C PHE A 4 23.56 -54.38 35.94
N ARG A 5 22.87 -53.54 35.15
CA ARG A 5 22.20 -52.36 35.73
C ARG A 5 21.13 -51.74 34.83
N ARG A 6 19.94 -51.59 35.44
CA ARG A 6 18.79 -50.78 35.03
C ARG A 6 19.17 -49.29 34.93
N ALA A 7 18.50 -48.51 34.08
CA ALA A 7 17.62 -47.43 34.53
C ALA A 7 17.08 -46.57 33.36
N VAL A 8 15.76 -46.38 33.42
CA VAL A 8 14.90 -45.29 32.91
C VAL A 8 15.61 -43.94 32.78
N GLY A 9 15.30 -43.20 31.72
CA GLY A 9 15.63 -41.78 31.61
C GLY A 9 15.18 -41.14 30.30
N THR A 10 13.88 -40.90 30.14
CA THR A 10 13.35 -39.95 29.17
C THR A 10 13.91 -38.57 29.50
N LEU A 11 14.71 -37.97 28.63
CA LEU A 11 15.08 -36.56 28.73
C LEU A 11 14.80 -35.85 27.40
N LEU A 12 13.70 -35.11 27.44
CA LEU A 12 13.26 -33.99 26.60
C LEU A 12 14.36 -33.39 25.72
N LEU A 13 14.26 -33.57 24.39
CA LEU A 13 14.93 -32.69 23.44
C LEU A 13 14.20 -31.34 23.46
N SER A 14 14.81 -30.35 24.12
CA SER A 14 14.41 -28.96 24.05
C SER A 14 14.62 -28.46 22.62
N THR A 15 13.55 -28.42 21.82
CA THR A 15 13.54 -27.67 20.57
C THR A 15 13.67 -26.19 20.91
N LEU A 16 14.89 -25.67 20.84
CA LEU A 16 15.16 -24.25 20.77
C LEU A 16 14.53 -23.74 19.46
N LEU A 17 13.28 -23.25 19.52
CA LEU A 17 12.75 -22.38 18.48
C LEU A 17 13.52 -21.07 18.59
N SER A 18 14.61 -20.94 17.82
CA SER A 18 15.18 -19.64 17.50
C SER A 18 14.06 -18.80 16.89
N ALA A 19 13.61 -17.80 17.65
CA ALA A 19 12.71 -16.79 17.16
C ALA A 19 13.36 -16.12 15.94
N CYS A 20 12.77 -16.29 14.76
CA CYS A 20 13.03 -15.45 13.61
C CYS A 20 12.56 -14.03 13.94
N GLN A 21 13.34 -13.27 14.69
CA GLN A 21 13.19 -11.82 14.77
C GLN A 21 13.85 -11.21 13.54
N GLN A 22 13.31 -11.52 12.36
CA GLN A 22 13.50 -10.66 11.20
C GLN A 22 12.55 -9.50 11.40
N ALA A 23 13.01 -8.47 12.12
CA ALA A 23 12.43 -7.15 11.96
C ALA A 23 12.45 -6.86 10.46
N PRO A 24 11.29 -6.59 9.82
CA PRO A 24 11.32 -6.10 8.46
C PRO A 24 12.01 -4.75 8.52
N SER A 25 13.29 -4.72 8.16
CA SER A 25 13.96 -3.53 7.70
C SER A 25 13.24 -3.16 6.41
N HIS A 26 12.10 -2.46 6.53
CA HIS A 26 11.45 -1.80 5.42
C HIS A 26 12.50 -0.84 4.88
N PRO A 27 13.06 -1.08 3.67
CA PRO A 27 13.75 -0.01 2.99
C PRO A 27 12.72 1.09 2.90
N THR A 28 13.03 2.27 3.43
CA THR A 28 12.34 3.48 3.00
C THR A 28 12.79 3.68 1.55
N GLU A 29 12.25 2.86 0.64
CA GLU A 29 12.21 3.24 -0.77
C GLU A 29 11.53 4.60 -0.74
N ASN A 30 12.27 5.62 -1.15
CA ASN A 30 11.74 6.96 -1.27
C ASN A 30 10.50 6.83 -2.16
N ILE A 31 9.31 6.96 -1.55
CA ILE A 31 8.04 6.83 -2.24
C ILE A 31 7.94 8.07 -3.13
N THR A 32 8.60 8.00 -4.28
CA THR A 32 8.59 9.08 -5.25
C THR A 32 7.22 9.08 -5.89
N ASN A 33 6.31 9.87 -5.33
CA ASN A 33 5.07 10.19 -5.99
C ASN A 33 5.42 11.02 -7.22
N LEU A 34 4.93 10.66 -8.41
CA LEU A 34 5.31 11.35 -9.65
C LEU A 34 4.85 12.82 -9.68
N CYS A 35 3.97 13.24 -8.76
CA CYS A 35 3.61 14.62 -8.49
C CYS A 35 4.49 15.35 -7.45
N GLN A 36 5.38 14.66 -6.72
CA GLN A 36 6.12 15.25 -5.60
C GLN A 36 7.56 15.64 -5.96
N LEU A 37 7.90 16.85 -5.50
CA LEU A 37 9.19 17.56 -5.42
C LEU A 37 10.09 17.68 -6.65
N GLN A 38 10.23 16.66 -7.52
CA GLN A 38 11.05 16.75 -8.73
C GLN A 38 10.28 17.14 -9.99
N SER A 39 8.96 17.08 -9.96
CA SER A 39 8.10 17.44 -11.09
C SER A 39 7.66 18.89 -11.02
N GLU A 40 7.80 19.64 -12.12
CA GLU A 40 7.23 20.98 -12.22
C GLU A 40 5.70 20.92 -12.07
N PRO A 41 5.08 21.83 -11.28
CA PRO A 41 3.64 21.99 -11.26
C PRO A 41 3.07 22.15 -12.68
N GLY A 42 2.09 21.33 -13.06
CA GLY A 42 1.50 21.35 -14.41
C GLY A 42 2.23 20.49 -15.45
N SER A 43 3.30 19.78 -15.08
CA SER A 43 3.93 18.75 -15.90
C SER A 43 2.96 17.64 -16.31
N ALA A 44 3.30 16.88 -17.35
CA ALA A 44 2.51 15.74 -17.80
C ALA A 44 2.34 14.68 -16.71
N SER A 45 3.39 14.45 -15.91
CA SER A 45 3.37 13.55 -14.75
C SER A 45 2.36 14.00 -13.70
N CYS A 46 2.32 15.30 -13.39
CA CYS A 46 1.37 15.79 -12.40
C CYS A 46 -0.08 15.65 -12.88
N LYS A 47 -0.36 16.09 -14.12
CA LYS A 47 -1.70 15.99 -14.72
C LYS A 47 -2.19 14.55 -14.78
N TRP A 48 -1.30 13.62 -15.15
CA TRP A 48 -1.62 12.21 -15.23
C TRP A 48 -1.95 11.63 -13.85
N ALA A 49 -1.15 11.93 -12.82
CA ALA A 49 -1.38 11.41 -11.48
C ALA A 49 -2.66 11.99 -10.85
N ASP A 50 -2.98 13.27 -11.10
CA ASP A 50 -4.26 13.86 -10.73
C ASP A 50 -5.45 13.15 -11.41
N GLU A 51 -5.34 12.88 -12.70
CA GLU A 51 -6.37 12.17 -13.46
C GLU A 51 -6.55 10.73 -12.96
N MET A 52 -5.44 10.01 -12.74
CA MET A 52 -5.43 8.68 -12.14
C MET A 52 -6.15 8.65 -10.79
N GLN A 53 -5.75 9.53 -9.87
CA GLN A 53 -6.34 9.58 -8.53
C GLN A 53 -7.82 9.91 -8.60
N HIS A 54 -8.22 10.86 -9.44
CA HIS A 54 -9.62 11.23 -9.63
C HIS A 54 -10.45 10.05 -10.16
N GLN A 55 -9.95 9.30 -11.14
CA GLN A 55 -10.66 8.12 -11.65
C GLN A 55 -10.78 7.01 -10.60
N LEU A 56 -9.70 6.71 -9.89
CA LEU A 56 -9.70 5.69 -8.83
C LEU A 56 -10.67 6.06 -7.70
N ASN A 57 -10.66 7.32 -7.25
CA ASN A 57 -11.59 7.81 -6.23
C ASN A 57 -13.06 7.65 -6.65
N ARG A 58 -13.40 7.94 -7.91
CA ARG A 58 -14.77 7.74 -8.42
C ARG A 58 -15.18 6.28 -8.49
N GLN A 59 -14.23 5.38 -8.73
CA GLN A 59 -14.49 3.93 -8.84
C GLN A 59 -14.50 3.24 -7.48
N PHE A 60 -13.96 3.87 -6.43
CA PHE A 60 -13.89 3.31 -5.09
C PHE A 60 -15.18 3.52 -4.30
N SER A 61 -16.27 2.88 -4.75
CA SER A 61 -17.63 3.07 -4.20
C SER A 61 -17.78 2.68 -2.73
N ASP A 62 -16.95 1.77 -2.24
CA ASP A 62 -16.99 1.21 -0.88
C ASP A 62 -15.88 1.76 0.04
N ALA A 63 -15.24 2.88 -0.36
CA ALA A 63 -14.14 3.50 0.38
C ALA A 63 -14.45 3.77 1.86
N GLY A 64 -15.72 4.09 2.19
CA GLY A 64 -16.15 4.35 3.56
C GLY A 64 -15.93 3.18 4.52
N HIS A 65 -15.91 1.93 4.05
CA HIS A 65 -15.63 0.75 4.88
C HIS A 65 -14.18 0.69 5.36
N TYR A 66 -13.28 1.43 4.71
CA TYR A 66 -11.85 1.45 4.97
C TYR A 66 -11.40 2.78 5.61
N ALA A 67 -12.34 3.56 6.16
CA ALA A 67 -12.01 4.87 6.69
C ALA A 67 -10.96 4.80 7.81
N GLY A 68 -9.95 5.66 7.72
CA GLY A 68 -8.83 5.71 8.66
C GLY A 68 -7.69 4.74 8.34
N GLN A 69 -7.87 3.84 7.36
CA GLN A 69 -6.80 3.01 6.83
C GLN A 69 -6.00 3.76 5.76
N GLN A 70 -4.76 3.35 5.56
CA GLN A 70 -3.85 3.87 4.54
C GLN A 70 -3.16 2.74 3.79
N CYS A 71 -3.10 2.85 2.47
CA CYS A 71 -2.33 1.94 1.63
C CYS A 71 -1.63 2.72 0.51
N MET A 72 -0.35 2.41 0.30
CA MET A 72 0.43 2.80 -0.86
C MET A 72 0.52 1.61 -1.82
N VAL A 73 0.30 1.83 -3.10
CA VAL A 73 0.45 0.81 -4.15
C VAL A 73 1.43 1.26 -5.22
N ARG A 74 2.32 0.37 -5.65
CA ARG A 74 3.25 0.60 -6.76
C ARG A 74 2.64 0.04 -8.03
N LEU A 75 2.41 0.93 -9.00
CA LEU A 75 1.82 0.62 -10.29
C LEU A 75 2.88 0.60 -11.38
N GLU A 76 2.78 -0.37 -12.28
CA GLU A 76 3.58 -0.48 -13.48
C GLU A 76 2.69 -0.65 -14.71
N TRP A 77 3.04 0.04 -15.79
CA TRP A 77 2.34 -0.11 -17.06
C TRP A 77 2.75 -1.39 -17.77
N GLN A 78 1.76 -2.18 -18.21
CA GLN A 78 1.99 -3.44 -18.91
C GLN A 78 1.79 -3.28 -20.42
N ASN A 79 2.41 -4.17 -21.20
CA ASN A 79 2.22 -4.24 -22.66
C ASN A 79 0.77 -4.52 -23.07
N SER A 80 -0.04 -5.06 -22.16
CA SER A 80 -1.49 -5.23 -22.33
C SER A 80 -2.28 -3.92 -22.35
N GLY A 81 -1.64 -2.78 -22.08
CA GLY A 81 -2.29 -1.48 -21.96
C GLY A 81 -3.05 -1.30 -20.63
N ARG A 82 -2.63 -2.02 -19.58
CA ARG A 82 -3.22 -1.97 -18.23
C ARG A 82 -2.14 -1.80 -17.18
N TYR A 83 -2.54 -1.37 -15.98
CA TYR A 83 -1.65 -1.35 -14.83
C TYR A 83 -1.59 -2.72 -14.15
N ALA A 84 -0.39 -3.10 -13.72
CA ALA A 84 -0.17 -4.13 -12.71
C ALA A 84 0.22 -3.46 -11.40
N VAL A 85 -0.25 -4.00 -10.29
CA VAL A 85 0.22 -3.64 -8.96
C VAL A 85 1.38 -4.58 -8.62
N THR A 86 2.58 -4.03 -8.42
CA THR A 86 3.79 -4.82 -8.16
C THR A 86 4.22 -4.80 -6.70
N GLN A 87 3.80 -3.81 -5.93
CA GLN A 87 4.04 -3.73 -4.49
C GLN A 87 2.89 -3.00 -3.78
N THR A 88 2.73 -3.28 -2.48
CA THR A 88 1.76 -2.62 -1.59
C THR A 88 2.37 -2.41 -0.20
N GLN A 89 2.05 -1.30 0.46
CA GLN A 89 2.50 -0.98 1.81
C GLN A 89 1.39 -0.28 2.59
N GLY A 90 1.05 -0.77 3.79
CA GLY A 90 0.03 -0.18 4.65
C GLY A 90 -0.94 -1.22 5.21
N ASP A 91 -2.17 -0.80 5.49
CA ASP A 91 -3.22 -1.66 6.03
C ASP A 91 -3.65 -2.71 5.00
N GLU A 92 -3.47 -3.98 5.36
CA GLU A 92 -3.64 -5.11 4.44
C GLU A 92 -5.02 -5.15 3.77
N THR A 93 -6.09 -4.91 4.55
CA THR A 93 -7.46 -4.99 4.00
C THR A 93 -7.73 -3.90 2.96
N LEU A 94 -7.23 -2.69 3.17
CA LEU A 94 -7.30 -1.61 2.20
C LEU A 94 -6.38 -1.88 1.01
N CYS A 95 -5.19 -2.41 1.21
CA CYS A 95 -4.28 -2.75 0.11
C CYS A 95 -4.84 -3.83 -0.82
N LEU A 96 -5.45 -4.89 -0.27
CA LEU A 96 -6.14 -5.91 -1.07
C LEU A 96 -7.30 -5.30 -1.86
N ARG A 97 -8.05 -4.40 -1.25
CA ARG A 97 -9.15 -3.72 -1.94
C ARG A 97 -8.65 -2.80 -3.06
N ALA A 98 -7.60 -2.02 -2.80
CA ALA A 98 -6.95 -1.17 -3.80
C ALA A 98 -6.45 -1.99 -4.99
N TRP A 99 -5.82 -3.15 -4.72
CA TRP A 99 -5.39 -4.08 -5.76
C TRP A 99 -6.55 -4.57 -6.63
N GLN A 100 -7.65 -4.98 -6.02
CA GLN A 100 -8.86 -5.42 -6.73
C GLN A 100 -9.49 -4.28 -7.55
N LEU A 101 -9.58 -3.07 -6.97
CA LEU A 101 -10.09 -1.89 -7.64
C LEU A 101 -9.31 -1.64 -8.93
N ILE A 102 -7.98 -1.51 -8.84
CA ILE A 102 -7.10 -1.25 -9.98
C ILE A 102 -7.19 -2.35 -11.03
N GLY A 103 -7.26 -3.62 -10.61
CA GLY A 103 -7.44 -4.76 -11.50
C GLY A 103 -8.78 -4.77 -12.25
N GLN A 104 -9.82 -4.15 -11.69
CA GLN A 104 -11.16 -4.06 -12.27
C GLN A 104 -11.40 -2.73 -13.01
N SER A 105 -10.61 -1.70 -12.68
CA SER A 105 -10.66 -0.39 -13.31
C SER A 105 -10.49 -0.49 -14.82
N LYS A 106 -11.39 0.20 -15.53
CA LYS A 106 -11.33 0.43 -16.97
C LYS A 106 -11.10 1.92 -17.21
N GLY A 107 -10.35 2.25 -18.25
CA GLY A 107 -10.16 3.63 -18.69
C GLY A 107 -9.16 4.46 -17.88
N LEU A 108 -8.37 3.84 -16.99
CA LEU A 108 -7.26 4.52 -16.32
C LEU A 108 -6.30 5.11 -17.38
N PRO A 109 -5.92 6.39 -17.27
CA PRO A 109 -5.08 7.03 -18.28
C PRO A 109 -3.69 6.37 -18.30
N PRO A 110 -3.07 6.23 -19.49
CA PRO A 110 -1.70 5.74 -19.58
C PRO A 110 -0.71 6.72 -18.94
N PRO A 111 0.40 6.27 -18.35
CA PRO A 111 1.40 7.17 -17.79
C PRO A 111 2.16 7.88 -18.92
N PRO A 112 2.70 9.09 -18.65
CA PRO A 112 3.50 9.81 -19.63
C PRO A 112 4.81 9.08 -19.94
N ASP A 113 5.41 8.40 -18.96
CA ASP A 113 6.51 7.45 -19.14
C ASP A 113 6.04 6.05 -18.75
N ARG A 114 6.04 5.12 -19.71
CA ARG A 114 5.58 3.74 -19.53
C ARG A 114 6.62 2.83 -18.88
N THR A 115 7.85 3.30 -18.73
CA THR A 115 8.95 2.53 -18.11
C THR A 115 9.10 2.81 -16.63
N GLN A 116 8.48 3.89 -16.13
CA GLN A 116 8.62 4.31 -14.75
C GLN A 116 7.45 3.80 -13.90
N PRO A 117 7.75 3.09 -12.80
CA PRO A 117 6.75 2.73 -11.81
C PRO A 117 6.27 3.98 -11.06
N ALA A 118 5.08 3.92 -10.49
CA ALA A 118 4.48 5.02 -9.77
C ALA A 118 3.79 4.57 -8.49
N TRP A 119 3.96 5.33 -7.42
CA TRP A 119 3.27 5.09 -6.16
C TRP A 119 1.98 5.90 -6.06
N PHE A 120 0.87 5.25 -5.70
CA PHE A 120 -0.42 5.88 -5.44
C PHE A 120 -0.92 5.57 -4.04
N GLY A 121 -1.49 6.58 -3.40
CA GLY A 121 -2.02 6.48 -2.04
C GLY A 121 -3.54 6.30 -2.02
N PHE A 122 -3.98 5.38 -1.17
CA PHE A 122 -5.36 5.19 -0.77
C PHE A 122 -5.45 5.54 0.71
N ALA A 123 -6.22 6.57 1.04
CA ALA A 123 -6.49 6.96 2.43
C ALA A 123 -7.95 7.41 2.56
N PRO A 124 -8.93 6.48 2.54
CA PRO A 124 -10.32 6.84 2.69
C PRO A 124 -10.57 7.55 4.03
N HIS A 125 -11.34 8.63 3.99
CA HIS A 125 -11.80 9.34 5.17
C HIS A 125 -13.31 9.16 5.31
N GLN A 126 -13.83 9.22 6.54
CA GLN A 126 -15.28 9.27 6.72
C GLN A 126 -15.81 10.58 6.13
N ALA A 127 -16.83 10.51 5.28
CA ALA A 127 -17.49 11.69 4.69
C ALA A 127 -18.11 12.62 5.76
N SER A 128 -18.25 12.14 6.99
CA SER A 128 -18.63 12.92 8.17
C SER A 128 -17.39 13.52 8.87
N SER A 129 -16.73 14.45 8.21
CA SER A 129 -16.04 15.52 8.91
C SER A 129 -16.48 16.82 8.25
N PRO A 130 -17.32 17.64 8.89
CA PRO A 130 -17.57 18.98 8.40
C PRO A 130 -16.20 19.66 8.31
N ALA A 131 -15.82 20.14 7.12
CA ALA A 131 -14.77 21.14 7.03
C ALA A 131 -15.16 22.25 8.02
N HIS A 132 -14.33 22.49 9.03
CA HIS A 132 -14.62 23.44 10.10
C HIS A 132 -15.17 24.75 9.52
N PRO A 133 -16.41 25.15 9.83
CA PRO A 133 -16.87 26.49 9.56
C PRO A 133 -16.33 27.40 10.67
N GLY A 134 -15.53 28.39 10.29
CA GLY A 134 -15.42 29.64 11.04
C GLY A 134 -14.09 29.92 11.71
N ALA A 135 -13.33 30.83 11.11
CA ALA A 135 -12.98 32.05 11.83
C ALA A 135 -13.56 33.22 11.01
N THR A 136 -14.76 33.65 11.37
CA THR A 136 -15.26 34.98 10.97
C THR A 136 -14.57 35.96 11.89
N ASP A 137 -13.57 36.68 11.38
CA ASP A 137 -13.03 37.85 12.05
C ASP A 137 -14.15 38.88 12.23
N ALA A 138 -14.41 39.25 13.48
CA ALA A 138 -15.18 40.42 13.82
C ALA A 138 -14.24 41.63 13.75
N GLY A 139 -14.57 42.58 12.86
CA GLY A 139 -14.06 43.95 12.89
C GLY A 139 -15.08 44.87 13.55
#